data_AF-A0A090QF50-F1
#
_entry.id   AF-A0A090QF50-F1
#
_cell.length_a   1.000
_cell.length_b   1.000
_cell.length_c   1.000
_cell.angle_alpha   90.00
_cell.angle_beta   90.00
_cell.angle_gamma   90.00
#
_symmetry.space_group_name_H-M   'P 1'
#
loop_
_entity.id
_entity.type
_entity.pdbx_description
1 polymer ?
#
loop_
_entity_poly.entity_id
_entity_poly.type
_entity_poly.pdbx_seq_one_letter_code
_entity_poly.pdbx_strand_id
1 'polypeptide(L)'
;MGTLYWQLNDCWPAVSWSSIDYFSNWKALHYQVKRDFENVLISNVVENDTLKTYVVNDHLETEVGDFEILFKDFNGTVLYREFEDSSTAFVVAGSSELVNSIDLKKVNVDLSEIYVITKYGNQEVISFLEKPKNLKLPKQEVKIKSLKTEGGYKITLKSDVFVKDVFLYTDVKGHFSDNFFNLEPNSKKTVIFETDSDEEPELRYKTLNGLMKN
;
A
#
# COMPACT_ATOMS: atom_id res chain seq x y z
N MET A 1 5.56 25.09 0.37
CA MET A 1 6.18 24.41 -0.79
C MET A 1 5.31 23.21 -1.13
N GLY A 2 5.25 22.75 -2.38
CA GLY A 2 4.33 21.66 -2.76
C GLY A 2 4.76 20.92 -4.02
N THR A 3 4.10 19.79 -4.29
CA THR A 3 4.33 18.94 -5.46
C THR A 3 3.04 18.84 -6.28
N LEU A 4 3.16 19.03 -7.60
CA LEU A 4 2.08 18.83 -8.57
C LEU A 4 2.58 17.84 -9.62
N TYR A 5 2.08 16.61 -9.59
CA TYR A 5 2.47 15.61 -10.57
C TYR A 5 1.82 15.91 -11.93
N TRP A 6 2.56 15.66 -13.00
CA TRP A 6 2.06 15.77 -14.37
C TRP A 6 1.67 14.37 -14.86
N GLN A 7 0.39 14.05 -15.15
CA GLN A 7 -0.81 14.90 -15.16
C GLN A 7 -2.00 14.20 -14.48
N LEU A 8 -3.08 14.93 -14.17
CA LEU A 8 -4.24 14.34 -13.50
C LEU A 8 -5.02 13.39 -14.42
N ASN A 9 -5.50 13.88 -15.56
CA ASN A 9 -6.50 13.21 -16.42
C ASN A 9 -6.09 13.17 -17.91
N ASP A 10 -6.91 12.52 -18.74
CA ASP A 10 -6.78 12.49 -20.20
C ASP A 10 -7.94 13.19 -20.92
N CYS A 11 -7.64 13.77 -22.08
CA CYS A 11 -8.64 14.37 -22.97
C CYS A 11 -9.17 13.41 -24.06
N TRP A 12 -8.53 12.24 -24.24
CA TRP A 12 -8.90 11.20 -25.20
C TRP A 12 -8.19 9.87 -24.85
N PRO A 13 -8.64 8.71 -25.36
CA PRO A 13 -7.98 7.43 -25.11
C PRO A 13 -6.56 7.39 -25.71
N ALA A 14 -5.54 7.47 -24.85
CA ALA A 14 -4.13 7.49 -25.27
C ALA A 14 -3.20 6.93 -24.18
N VAL A 15 -1.94 6.69 -24.56
CA VAL A 15 -0.86 6.47 -23.60
C VAL A 15 -0.38 7.84 -23.10
N SER A 16 -0.45 8.08 -21.81
CA SER A 16 -0.13 9.37 -21.18
C SER A 16 0.38 9.17 -19.75
N TRP A 17 0.75 10.28 -19.10
CA TRP A 17 1.13 10.36 -17.69
C TRP A 17 -0.06 10.54 -16.74
N SER A 18 -1.30 10.36 -17.21
CA SER A 18 -2.48 10.57 -16.38
C SER A 18 -2.58 9.54 -15.26
N SER A 19 -3.05 9.97 -14.09
CA SER A 19 -3.46 9.05 -13.01
C SER A 19 -4.91 8.55 -13.20
N ILE A 20 -5.73 9.32 -13.91
CA ILE A 20 -7.11 8.99 -14.30
C ILE A 20 -7.19 8.95 -15.82
N ASP A 21 -7.65 7.84 -16.40
CA ASP A 21 -7.80 7.74 -17.85
C ASP A 21 -9.01 8.51 -18.40
N TYR A 22 -9.17 8.52 -19.73
CA TYR A 22 -10.27 9.23 -20.40
C TYR A 22 -11.67 8.75 -19.98
N PHE A 23 -11.80 7.49 -19.57
CA PHE A 23 -13.07 6.91 -19.11
C PHE A 23 -13.27 7.08 -17.59
N SER A 24 -12.45 7.92 -16.95
CA SER A 24 -12.44 8.19 -15.52
C SER A 24 -12.00 7.00 -14.66
N ASN A 25 -11.33 6.00 -15.23
CA ASN A 25 -10.78 4.90 -14.43
C ASN A 25 -9.53 5.37 -13.69
N TRP A 26 -9.48 5.07 -12.39
CA TRP A 26 -8.29 5.30 -11.60
C TRP A 26 -7.21 4.27 -11.98
N LYS A 27 -6.05 4.75 -12.40
CA LYS A 27 -4.84 3.93 -12.55
C LYS A 27 -4.18 3.74 -11.19
N ALA A 28 -3.20 2.84 -11.12
CA ALA A 28 -2.40 2.60 -9.91
C ALA A 28 -1.88 3.89 -9.27
N LEU A 29 -1.45 4.85 -10.09
CA LEU A 29 -0.96 6.14 -9.63
C LEU A 29 -1.98 6.92 -8.80
N HIS A 30 -3.27 6.91 -9.16
CA HIS A 30 -4.26 7.72 -8.42
C HIS A 30 -4.51 7.16 -7.01
N TYR A 31 -4.56 5.82 -6.90
CA TYR A 31 -4.61 5.15 -5.59
C TYR A 31 -3.36 5.43 -4.76
N GLN A 32 -2.18 5.47 -5.38
CA GLN A 32 -0.93 5.75 -4.68
C GLN A 32 -0.86 7.22 -4.22
N VAL A 33 -1.19 8.18 -5.09
CA VAL A 33 -1.24 9.61 -4.73
C VAL A 33 -2.22 9.87 -3.59
N LYS A 34 -3.38 9.20 -3.58
CA LYS A 34 -4.33 9.28 -2.46
C LYS A 34 -3.67 8.90 -1.12
N ARG A 35 -2.84 7.85 -1.10
CA ARG A 35 -2.11 7.40 0.10
C ARG A 35 -0.94 8.32 0.44
N ASP A 36 -0.21 8.78 -0.57
CA ASP A 36 0.98 9.63 -0.41
C ASP A 36 0.63 11.05 0.04
N PHE A 37 -0.61 11.50 -0.16
CA PHE A 37 -1.11 12.83 0.24
C PHE A 37 -2.05 12.78 1.45
N GLU A 38 -2.04 11.69 2.23
CA GLU A 38 -2.65 11.69 3.56
C GLU A 38 -1.93 12.69 4.47
N ASN A 39 -2.67 13.35 5.38
CA ASN A 39 -2.10 14.42 6.23
C ASN A 39 -0.99 13.92 7.16
N VAL A 40 -1.01 12.63 7.51
CA VAL A 40 0.08 11.97 8.23
C VAL A 40 0.63 10.88 7.34
N LEU A 41 1.85 11.08 6.84
CA LEU A 41 2.52 10.16 5.91
C LEU A 41 3.74 9.54 6.56
N ILE A 42 3.86 8.22 6.48
CA ILE A 42 5.07 7.48 6.82
C ILE A 42 5.90 7.29 5.55
N SER A 43 7.13 7.82 5.54
CA SER A 43 8.06 7.72 4.41
C SER A 43 9.31 6.93 4.78
N ASN A 44 9.45 5.75 4.20
CA ASN A 44 10.61 4.89 4.36
C ASN A 44 11.58 5.09 3.19
N VAL A 45 12.82 5.44 3.49
CA VAL A 45 13.87 5.68 2.50
C VAL A 45 15.14 4.92 2.89
N VAL A 46 15.70 4.17 1.95
CA VAL A 46 16.99 3.50 2.15
C VAL A 46 18.11 4.38 1.59
N GLU A 47 19.03 4.80 2.44
CA GLU A 47 20.23 5.56 2.09
C GLU A 47 21.46 4.91 2.72
N ASN A 48 22.49 4.59 1.91
CA ASN A 48 23.75 4.01 2.40
C ASN A 48 23.56 2.81 3.34
N ASP A 49 22.76 1.82 2.93
CA ASP A 49 22.42 0.63 3.72
C ASP A 49 21.66 0.91 5.04
N THR A 50 21.12 2.12 5.21
CA THR A 50 20.33 2.51 6.37
C THR A 50 18.90 2.78 5.95
N LEU A 51 17.95 2.10 6.57
CA LEU A 51 16.53 2.41 6.46
C LEU A 51 16.21 3.57 7.40
N LYS A 52 15.86 4.71 6.81
CA LYS A 52 15.37 5.89 7.53
C LYS A 52 13.87 5.98 7.39
N THR A 53 13.19 6.17 8.50
CA THR A 53 11.75 6.43 8.52
C THR A 53 11.50 7.86 8.92
N TYR A 54 10.83 8.59 8.03
CA TYR A 54 10.31 9.90 8.29
C TYR A 54 8.80 9.82 8.51
N VAL A 55 8.29 10.68 9.37
CA VAL A 55 6.86 10.95 9.47
C VAL A 55 6.64 12.41 9.08
N VAL A 56 5.73 12.63 8.15
CA VAL A 56 5.28 13.95 7.70
C VAL A 56 3.94 14.24 8.37
N ASN A 57 3.81 15.43 8.94
CA ASN A 57 2.58 15.89 9.56
C ASN A 57 2.14 17.21 8.92
N ASP A 58 1.12 17.17 8.08
CA ASP A 58 0.51 18.34 7.45
C ASP A 58 -0.64 18.93 8.29
N HIS A 59 -0.96 18.37 9.45
CA HIS A 59 -1.89 18.99 10.40
C HIS A 59 -1.29 20.27 11.01
N LEU A 60 -2.18 21.13 11.52
CA LEU A 60 -1.82 22.35 12.26
C LEU A 60 -1.50 22.07 13.74
N GLU A 61 -1.63 20.82 14.18
CA GLU A 61 -1.39 20.35 15.54
C GLU A 61 -0.30 19.27 15.53
N THR A 62 0.41 19.13 16.65
CA THR A 62 1.41 18.06 16.82
C THR A 62 0.71 16.70 16.84
N GLU A 63 1.18 15.77 16.01
CA GLU A 63 0.69 14.40 15.98
C GLU A 63 1.49 13.56 16.98
N VAL A 64 0.79 12.84 17.86
CA VAL A 64 1.39 11.95 18.86
C VAL A 64 0.85 10.55 18.63
N GLY A 65 1.73 9.57 18.51
CA GLY A 65 1.31 8.19 18.22
C GLY A 65 2.41 7.18 18.43
N ASP A 66 2.02 5.95 18.78
CA ASP A 66 2.97 4.85 18.92
C ASP A 66 3.65 4.57 17.57
N PHE A 67 4.95 4.34 17.60
CA PHE A 67 5.74 3.92 16.44
C PHE A 67 6.03 2.42 16.52
N GLU A 68 5.78 1.70 15.43
CA GLU A 68 6.13 0.28 15.30
C GLU A 68 6.70 0.00 13.93
N ILE A 69 7.81 -0.73 13.87
CA ILE A 69 8.34 -1.24 12.60
C ILE A 69 8.60 -2.75 12.71
N LEU A 70 8.10 -3.49 11.72
CA LEU A 70 8.14 -4.95 11.65
C LEU A 70 8.76 -5.37 10.32
N PHE A 71 9.76 -6.25 10.36
CA PHE A 71 10.25 -6.91 9.16
C PHE A 71 9.66 -8.31 9.16
N LYS A 72 8.91 -8.64 8.12
CA LYS A 72 8.16 -9.89 8.03
C LYS A 72 8.56 -10.66 6.78
N ASP A 73 8.66 -11.98 6.89
CA ASP A 73 8.74 -12.85 5.72
C ASP A 73 7.40 -12.86 4.96
N PHE A 74 7.38 -13.36 3.73
CA PHE A 74 6.14 -13.45 2.93
C PHE A 74 5.08 -14.46 3.44
N ASN A 75 5.34 -15.17 4.55
CA ASN A 75 4.36 -16.00 5.25
C ASN A 75 3.74 -15.29 6.46
N GLY A 76 4.29 -14.13 6.84
CA GLY A 76 3.81 -13.29 7.93
C GLY A 76 4.59 -13.47 9.23
N THR A 77 5.68 -14.23 9.22
CA THR A 77 6.57 -14.40 10.36
C THR A 77 7.33 -13.11 10.62
N VAL A 78 7.26 -12.59 11.86
CA VAL A 78 8.03 -11.41 12.26
C VAL A 78 9.48 -11.82 12.53
N LEU A 79 10.41 -11.27 11.76
CA LEU A 79 11.86 -11.49 11.87
C LEU A 79 12.56 -10.38 12.65
N TYR A 80 12.01 -9.17 12.61
CA TYR A 80 12.50 -8.00 13.33
C TYR A 80 11.33 -7.16 13.83
N ARG A 81 11.49 -6.56 15.01
CA ARG A 81 10.51 -5.63 15.59
C ARG A 81 11.22 -4.56 16.41
N GLU A 82 10.88 -3.31 16.15
CA GLU A 82 11.10 -2.18 17.06
C GLU A 82 9.77 -1.51 17.36
N PHE A 83 9.65 -1.01 18.59
CA PHE A 83 8.47 -0.31 19.06
C PHE A 83 8.89 0.81 19.99
N GLU A 84 8.27 1.97 19.83
CA GLU A 84 8.41 3.13 20.69
C GLU A 84 7.00 3.65 21.01
N ASP A 85 6.70 3.86 22.28
CA ASP A 85 5.39 4.33 22.67
C ASP A 85 5.24 5.86 22.45
N SER A 86 3.98 6.28 22.40
CA SER A 86 3.56 7.67 22.23
C SER A 86 4.04 8.64 23.32
N SER A 87 4.73 8.18 24.37
CA SER A 87 5.30 9.09 25.37
C SER A 87 6.52 9.85 24.82
N THR A 88 7.19 9.31 23.80
CA THR A 88 8.37 9.91 23.17
C THR A 88 8.23 10.15 21.68
N ALA A 89 7.28 9.47 21.01
CA ALA A 89 7.00 9.63 19.59
C ALA A 89 5.98 10.75 19.32
N PHE A 90 6.47 11.90 18.85
CA PHE A 90 5.66 13.02 18.39
C PHE A 90 6.28 13.68 17.15
N VAL A 91 5.44 14.27 16.30
CA VAL A 91 5.85 14.98 15.09
C VAL A 91 5.14 16.32 15.05
N VAL A 92 5.92 17.40 14.98
CA VAL A 92 5.39 18.76 15.08
C VAL A 92 4.51 19.10 13.88
N ALA A 93 3.54 19.98 14.08
CA ALA A 93 2.68 20.50 13.02
C ALA A 93 3.47 21.05 11.82
N GLY A 94 3.07 20.67 10.60
CA GLY A 94 3.66 21.14 9.34
C GLY A 94 5.11 20.72 9.11
N SER A 95 5.56 19.62 9.71
CA SER A 95 6.96 19.17 9.68
C SER A 95 7.14 17.79 9.01
N SER A 96 8.39 17.48 8.70
CA SER A 96 8.84 16.14 8.33
C SER A 96 10.03 15.78 9.20
N GLU A 97 9.88 14.76 10.03
CA GLU A 97 10.85 14.41 11.07
C GLU A 97 11.32 12.97 10.91
N LEU A 98 12.63 12.77 11.10
CA LEU A 98 13.24 11.44 11.15
C LEU A 98 12.92 10.81 12.50
N VAL A 99 12.03 9.81 12.50
CA VAL A 99 11.58 9.14 13.75
C VAL A 99 12.35 7.86 14.03
N ASN A 100 12.92 7.22 13.00
CA ASN A 100 13.66 5.96 13.17
C ASN A 100 14.77 5.79 12.12
N SER A 101 15.82 5.06 12.50
CA SER A 101 16.97 4.78 11.64
C SER A 101 17.56 3.41 11.96
N ILE A 102 17.47 2.46 11.02
CA ILE A 102 17.94 1.09 11.16
C ILE A 102 19.08 0.81 10.17
N ASP A 103 20.24 0.40 10.69
CA ASP A 103 21.34 -0.11 9.87
C ASP A 103 21.01 -1.53 9.39
N LEU A 104 20.73 -1.67 8.09
CA LEU A 104 20.27 -2.93 7.50
C LEU A 104 21.32 -4.03 7.58
N LYS A 105 22.61 -3.71 7.73
CA LYS A 105 23.67 -4.73 7.91
C LYS A 105 23.58 -5.43 9.25
N LYS A 106 22.96 -4.79 10.25
CA LYS A 106 22.75 -5.37 11.58
C LYS A 106 21.50 -6.24 11.62
N VAL A 107 20.57 -6.03 10.70
CA VAL A 107 19.37 -6.85 10.56
C VAL A 107 19.75 -8.08 9.72
N ASN A 108 20.04 -9.19 10.38
CA ASN A 108 20.50 -10.43 9.75
C ASN A 108 19.36 -11.17 9.01
N VAL A 109 18.83 -10.57 7.96
CA VAL A 109 17.71 -11.07 7.14
C VAL A 109 18.00 -10.89 5.65
N ASP A 110 17.44 -11.78 4.82
CA ASP A 110 17.50 -11.61 3.36
C ASP A 110 16.44 -10.59 2.92
N LEU A 111 16.89 -9.42 2.46
CA LEU A 111 16.02 -8.31 2.04
C LEU A 111 15.10 -8.68 0.86
N SER A 112 15.44 -9.72 0.10
CA SER A 112 14.62 -10.21 -1.02
C SER A 112 13.45 -11.09 -0.58
N GLU A 113 13.43 -11.55 0.67
CA GLU A 113 12.43 -12.48 1.22
C GLU A 113 11.46 -11.81 2.21
N ILE A 114 11.57 -10.50 2.39
CA ILE A 114 10.81 -9.75 3.40
C ILE A 114 10.04 -8.56 2.83
N TYR A 115 9.09 -8.11 3.63
CA TYR A 115 8.48 -6.78 3.54
C TYR A 115 8.53 -6.10 4.91
N VAL A 116 8.43 -4.78 4.91
CA VAL A 116 8.47 -3.95 6.11
C VAL A 116 7.10 -3.34 6.33
N ILE A 117 6.53 -3.51 7.52
CA ILE A 117 5.38 -2.75 7.99
C ILE A 117 5.91 -1.66 8.91
N THR A 118 5.52 -0.43 8.65
CA THR A 118 5.78 0.69 9.55
C THR A 118 4.46 1.33 9.93
N LYS A 119 4.26 1.54 11.23
CA LYS A 119 3.08 2.17 11.82
C LYS A 119 3.48 3.39 12.62
N TYR A 120 2.61 4.39 12.58
CA TYR A 120 2.71 5.58 13.41
C TYR A 120 1.28 6.04 13.74
N GLY A 121 0.89 5.92 15.01
CA GLY A 121 -0.50 6.14 15.43
C GLY A 121 -1.48 5.24 14.66
N ASN A 122 -2.39 5.85 13.89
CA ASN A 122 -3.37 5.13 13.07
C ASN A 122 -2.91 4.85 11.63
N GLN A 123 -1.72 5.32 11.24
CA GLN A 123 -1.19 5.15 9.90
C GLN A 123 -0.35 3.88 9.79
N GLU A 124 -0.40 3.24 8.62
CA GLU A 124 0.37 2.05 8.31
C GLU A 124 0.83 2.08 6.85
N VAL A 125 2.10 1.78 6.60
CA VAL A 125 2.66 1.60 5.26
C VAL A 125 3.41 0.29 5.14
N ILE A 126 3.29 -0.34 3.97
CA ILE A 126 4.07 -1.52 3.59
C ILE A 126 5.15 -1.12 2.59
N SER A 127 6.41 -1.36 2.93
CA SER A 127 7.59 -1.03 2.14
C SER A 127 8.40 -2.27 1.79
N PHE A 128 9.25 -2.15 0.77
CA PHE A 128 10.16 -3.22 0.33
C PHE A 128 11.58 -2.66 0.25
N LEU A 129 12.57 -3.45 0.66
CA LEU A 129 13.98 -3.04 0.72
C LEU A 129 14.79 -3.50 -0.50
N GLU A 130 14.12 -4.11 -1.47
CA GLU A 130 14.72 -4.65 -2.68
C GLU A 130 13.80 -4.39 -3.89
N LYS A 131 14.36 -4.36 -5.09
CA LYS A 131 13.62 -4.09 -6.33
C LYS A 131 12.59 -5.19 -6.58
N PRO A 132 11.40 -4.86 -7.13
CA PRO A 132 10.32 -5.84 -7.35
C PRO A 132 10.76 -7.14 -8.04
N LYS A 133 11.62 -7.05 -9.06
CA LYS A 133 12.13 -8.20 -9.84
C LYS A 133 13.06 -9.16 -9.07
N ASN A 134 13.59 -8.71 -7.95
CA ASN A 134 14.54 -9.44 -7.12
C ASN A 134 13.84 -10.06 -5.90
N LEU A 135 12.59 -9.67 -5.60
CA LEU A 135 11.82 -10.23 -4.50
C LEU A 135 11.50 -11.70 -4.78
N LYS A 136 11.68 -12.58 -3.80
CA LYS A 136 11.33 -14.00 -3.89
C LYS A 136 9.87 -14.21 -3.48
N LEU A 137 8.96 -13.59 -4.22
CA LEU A 137 7.53 -13.65 -3.91
C LEU A 137 6.99 -15.07 -4.07
N PRO A 138 6.25 -15.60 -3.08
CA PRO A 138 5.66 -16.92 -3.18
C PRO A 138 4.54 -16.93 -4.22
N LYS A 139 4.32 -18.10 -4.82
CA LYS A 139 3.10 -18.35 -5.59
C LYS A 139 1.90 -18.28 -4.63
N GLN A 140 0.87 -17.58 -5.07
CA GLN A 140 -0.27 -17.18 -4.27
C GLN A 140 -1.58 -17.64 -4.91
N GLU A 141 -2.58 -17.81 -4.05
CA GLU A 141 -3.98 -17.92 -4.43
C GLU A 141 -4.75 -16.87 -3.63
N VAL A 142 -5.52 -16.03 -4.33
CA VAL A 142 -6.37 -15.02 -3.68
C VAL A 142 -7.80 -15.53 -3.65
N LYS A 143 -8.29 -15.80 -2.44
CA LYS A 143 -9.69 -16.16 -2.18
C LYS A 143 -10.51 -14.86 -2.15
N ILE A 144 -11.47 -14.74 -3.06
CA ILE A 144 -12.36 -13.58 -3.17
C ILE A 144 -13.79 -13.99 -2.81
N LYS A 145 -14.44 -13.19 -1.97
CA LYS A 145 -15.88 -13.28 -1.69
C LYS A 145 -16.53 -11.94 -1.96
N SER A 146 -17.52 -11.92 -2.85
CA SER A 146 -18.38 -10.76 -3.10
C SER A 146 -19.72 -10.93 -2.40
N LEU A 147 -20.25 -9.85 -1.85
CA LEU A 147 -21.60 -9.77 -1.30
C LEU A 147 -22.27 -8.53 -1.88
N LYS A 148 -23.44 -8.68 -2.52
CA LYS A 148 -24.22 -7.55 -3.04
C LYS A 148 -24.66 -6.63 -1.89
N THR A 149 -24.56 -5.33 -2.10
CA THR A 149 -25.02 -4.26 -1.22
C THR A 149 -25.99 -3.35 -1.98
N GLU A 150 -26.56 -2.35 -1.33
CA GLU A 150 -27.53 -1.43 -1.95
C GLU A 150 -26.96 -0.66 -3.16
N GLY A 151 -25.67 -0.27 -3.11
CA GLY A 151 -25.00 0.51 -4.17
C GLY A 151 -23.87 -0.24 -4.88
N GLY A 152 -23.81 -1.57 -4.79
CA GLY A 152 -22.76 -2.36 -5.46
C GLY A 152 -22.40 -3.64 -4.69
N TYR A 153 -21.11 -3.82 -4.38
CA TYR A 153 -20.58 -5.06 -3.82
C TYR A 153 -19.53 -4.81 -2.74
N LYS A 154 -19.62 -5.58 -1.64
CA LYS A 154 -18.57 -5.70 -0.63
C LYS A 154 -17.68 -6.90 -0.99
N ILE A 155 -16.42 -6.62 -1.34
CA ILE A 155 -15.44 -7.61 -1.79
C ILE A 155 -14.45 -7.88 -0.67
N THR A 156 -14.39 -9.12 -0.19
CA THR A 156 -13.41 -9.56 0.80
C THR A 156 -12.37 -10.45 0.15
N LEU A 157 -11.11 -10.08 0.30
CA LEU A 157 -9.95 -10.82 -0.19
C LEU A 157 -9.18 -11.43 0.97
N LYS A 158 -8.65 -12.63 0.75
CA LYS A 158 -7.72 -13.31 1.66
C LYS A 158 -6.70 -14.11 0.86
N SER A 159 -5.46 -14.14 1.33
CA SER A 159 -4.46 -15.11 0.88
C SER A 159 -3.73 -15.70 2.09
N ASP A 160 -3.12 -16.86 1.90
CA ASP A 160 -2.36 -17.55 2.94
C ASP A 160 -0.88 -17.08 2.95
N VAL A 161 -0.44 -16.38 1.89
CA VAL A 161 0.88 -15.75 1.73
C VAL A 161 0.73 -14.27 1.37
N PHE A 162 1.84 -13.52 1.38
CA PHE A 162 1.85 -12.12 1.03
C PHE A 162 1.61 -11.94 -0.47
N VAL A 163 0.72 -11.01 -0.82
CA VAL A 163 0.38 -10.71 -2.22
C VAL A 163 0.66 -9.24 -2.52
N LYS A 164 1.60 -9.03 -3.43
CA LYS A 164 2.06 -7.72 -3.86
C LYS A 164 1.22 -7.15 -4.99
N ASP A 165 0.85 -5.88 -4.87
CA ASP A 165 0.19 -5.05 -5.89
C ASP A 165 -1.08 -5.71 -6.49
N VAL A 166 -2.02 -6.09 -5.63
CA VAL A 166 -3.33 -6.64 -6.02
C VAL A 166 -4.11 -5.60 -6.84
N PHE A 167 -4.34 -5.92 -8.12
CA PHE A 167 -5.15 -5.15 -9.04
C PHE A 167 -6.46 -5.90 -9.32
N LEU A 168 -7.58 -5.40 -8.77
CA LEU A 168 -8.93 -5.86 -9.06
C LEU A 168 -9.49 -5.17 -10.30
N TYR A 169 -10.17 -5.94 -11.15
CA TYR A 169 -10.82 -5.41 -12.34
C TYR A 169 -12.03 -6.26 -12.74
N THR A 170 -12.97 -5.62 -13.43
CA THR A 170 -14.19 -6.22 -13.97
C THR A 170 -14.59 -5.45 -15.23
N ASP A 171 -15.45 -6.03 -16.05
CA ASP A 171 -15.97 -5.38 -17.27
C ASP A 171 -17.17 -4.45 -16.95
N VAL A 172 -17.72 -4.56 -15.74
CA VAL A 172 -18.80 -3.70 -15.25
C VAL A 172 -18.23 -2.33 -14.83
N LYS A 173 -18.85 -1.25 -15.30
CA LYS A 173 -18.45 0.11 -14.92
C LYS A 173 -18.73 0.34 -13.44
N GLY A 174 -17.72 0.82 -12.71
CA GLY A 174 -17.85 1.15 -11.29
C GLY A 174 -16.56 1.67 -10.69
N HIS A 175 -16.55 1.85 -9.38
CA HIS A 175 -15.42 2.39 -8.63
C HIS A 175 -15.03 1.45 -7.47
N PHE A 176 -13.76 1.09 -7.39
CA PHE A 176 -13.22 0.38 -6.23
C PHE A 176 -12.73 1.39 -5.20
N SER A 177 -13.20 1.28 -3.95
CA SER A 177 -12.80 2.14 -2.83
C SER A 177 -11.30 2.10 -2.54
N ASP A 178 -10.64 0.97 -2.87
CA ASP A 178 -9.20 0.79 -2.85
C ASP A 178 -8.78 -0.25 -3.89
N ASN A 179 -7.63 -0.07 -4.53
CA ASN A 179 -7.08 -0.98 -5.55
C ASN A 179 -5.55 -0.81 -5.61
N PHE A 180 -4.83 -1.70 -6.30
CA PHE A 180 -3.36 -1.69 -6.37
C PHE A 180 -2.72 -1.63 -4.97
N PHE A 181 -3.16 -2.54 -4.08
CA PHE A 181 -2.70 -2.62 -2.70
C PHE A 181 -1.97 -3.93 -2.43
N ASN A 182 -1.18 -3.97 -1.37
CA ASN A 182 -0.63 -5.22 -0.85
C ASN A 182 -1.66 -5.91 0.06
N LEU A 183 -1.67 -7.24 0.05
CA LEU A 183 -2.48 -8.06 0.94
C LEU A 183 -1.55 -8.90 1.83
N GLU A 184 -1.66 -8.68 3.14
CA GLU A 184 -0.90 -9.45 4.11
C GLU A 184 -1.35 -10.93 4.18
N PRO A 185 -0.42 -11.85 4.51
CA PRO A 185 -0.72 -13.25 4.77
C PRO A 185 -1.78 -13.38 5.86
N ASN A 186 -2.76 -14.26 5.62
CA ASN A 186 -3.82 -14.62 6.56
C ASN A 186 -4.76 -13.48 7.00
N SER A 187 -4.52 -12.25 6.55
CA SER A 187 -5.35 -11.08 6.80
C SER A 187 -6.48 -10.97 5.76
N LYS A 188 -7.60 -10.42 6.20
CA LYS A 188 -8.73 -10.09 5.31
C LYS A 188 -8.65 -8.62 4.93
N LYS A 189 -8.70 -8.32 3.64
CA LYS A 189 -8.92 -6.96 3.15
C LYS A 189 -10.31 -6.84 2.53
N THR A 190 -11.00 -5.78 2.88
CA THR A 190 -12.33 -5.48 2.31
C THR A 190 -12.23 -4.26 1.41
N VAL A 191 -12.82 -4.36 0.23
CA VAL A 191 -12.96 -3.28 -0.76
C VAL A 191 -14.43 -3.15 -1.11
N ILE A 192 -14.93 -1.92 -1.25
CA ILE A 192 -16.26 -1.67 -1.78
C ILE A 192 -16.13 -1.41 -3.28
N PHE A 193 -16.95 -2.08 -4.09
CA PHE A 193 -17.11 -1.79 -5.49
C PHE A 193 -18.48 -1.14 -5.69
N GLU A 194 -18.49 0.14 -6.01
CA GLU A 194 -19.69 0.94 -6.22
C GLU A 194 -20.05 0.92 -7.71
N THR A 195 -21.31 0.62 -8.04
CA THR A 195 -21.79 0.59 -9.41
C THR A 195 -23.30 0.79 -9.46
N ASP A 196 -23.76 1.53 -10.47
CA ASP A 196 -25.18 1.67 -10.82
C ASP A 196 -25.63 0.62 -11.86
N SER A 197 -24.76 -0.32 -12.21
CA SER A 197 -25.08 -1.38 -13.18
C SER A 197 -25.90 -2.49 -12.54
N ASP A 198 -26.91 -2.97 -13.27
CA ASP A 198 -27.69 -4.16 -12.89
C ASP A 198 -26.92 -5.47 -13.15
N GLU A 199 -25.82 -5.42 -13.93
CA GLU A 199 -24.99 -6.57 -14.25
C GLU A 199 -24.16 -7.03 -13.03
N GLU A 200 -24.10 -8.34 -12.80
CA GLU A 200 -23.23 -8.91 -11.78
C GLU A 200 -21.77 -8.88 -12.27
N PRO A 201 -20.84 -8.24 -11.54
CA PRO A 201 -19.46 -8.10 -11.98
C PRO A 201 -18.71 -9.43 -11.87
N GLU A 202 -18.15 -9.89 -12.99
CA GLU A 202 -17.11 -10.92 -12.96
C GLU A 202 -15.83 -10.29 -12.41
N LEU A 203 -15.53 -10.54 -11.12
CA LEU A 203 -14.35 -10.00 -10.45
C LEU A 203 -13.11 -10.82 -10.80
N ARG A 204 -12.13 -10.15 -11.40
CA ARG A 204 -10.83 -10.72 -11.75
C ARG A 204 -9.72 -9.96 -11.05
N TYR A 205 -8.55 -10.57 -10.94
CA TYR A 205 -7.39 -9.94 -10.31
C TYR A 205 -6.07 -10.22 -11.04
N LYS A 206 -5.12 -9.30 -10.89
CA LYS A 206 -3.71 -9.45 -11.21
C LYS A 206 -2.88 -9.07 -10.00
N THR A 207 -1.65 -9.55 -9.93
CA THR A 207 -0.73 -9.32 -8.81
C THR A 207 0.68 -9.40 -9.34
N LEU A 208 1.66 -8.80 -8.66
CA LEU A 208 3.05 -8.96 -9.05
C LEU A 208 3.50 -10.42 -8.89
N ASN A 209 3.14 -11.10 -7.79
CA ASN A 209 3.50 -12.50 -7.56
C ASN A 209 3.13 -13.40 -8.76
N GLY A 210 1.95 -13.19 -9.36
CA GLY A 210 1.48 -13.98 -10.51
C GLY A 210 2.12 -13.62 -11.85
N LEU A 211 2.78 -12.46 -11.93
CA LEU A 211 3.51 -12.00 -13.12
C LEU A 211 4.98 -12.42 -13.11
N MET A 212 5.55 -12.69 -11.93
CA MET A 212 6.92 -13.17 -11.80
C MET A 212 6.99 -14.64 -12.21
N LYS A 213 7.94 -14.97 -13.09
CA LYS A 213 8.25 -16.35 -13.44
C LYS A 213 9.12 -16.91 -12.32
N ASN A 214 8.58 -17.81 -11.51
CA ASN A 214 9.39 -18.66 -10.63
C ASN A 214 10.02 -19.79 -11.46
#